data_AF-A0A7X9CL98-F1
#
_entry.id   AF-A0A7X9CL98-F1
#
_cell.length_a   1.000
_cell.length_b   1.000
_cell.length_c   1.000
_cell.angle_alpha   90.00
_cell.angle_beta   90.00
_cell.angle_gamma   90.00
#
_symmetry.space_group_name_H-M   'P 1'
#
loop_
_entity.id
_entity.type
_entity.pdbx_description
1 polymer ?
#
loop_
_entity_poly.entity_id
_entity_poly.type
_entity_poly.pdbx_seq_one_letter_code
_entity_poly.pdbx_strand_id
1 'polypeptide(L)'
;MKIQLMLMHRITIFVNWIFKSFFNRFISIFAFLIILYIIIFPYSTIEIILIFLISFISSITTVRVGSNLNLNLVTGTLNMCLLNPKEYWKYNYIDEKDKIAQYFKDEFIEGLLKASKYKRTIKMGTHKWVVENILNHEQIKSNFNISIKEIKKPIKLTSEILILINQEELKLNYQTIKEITNSERVGYTVKLRRVRK
;
A
#
# COMPACT_ATOMS: atom_id res chain seq x y z
N MET A 1 11.98 -23.44 -1.79
CA MET A 1 11.30 -23.27 -0.49
C MET A 1 9.92 -22.61 -0.65
N LYS A 2 8.89 -23.43 -0.96
CA LYS A 2 7.51 -22.97 -1.26
C LYS A 2 6.83 -22.22 -0.11
N ILE A 3 7.23 -22.57 1.12
CA ILE A 3 6.69 -22.03 2.37
C ILE A 3 6.97 -20.52 2.52
N GLN A 4 8.13 -20.03 2.09
CA GLN A 4 8.50 -18.62 2.24
C GLN A 4 7.55 -17.67 1.51
N LEU A 5 7.27 -17.93 0.23
CA LEU A 5 6.40 -17.05 -0.56
C LEU A 5 4.95 -17.10 -0.06
N MET A 6 4.48 -18.27 0.37
CA MET A 6 3.17 -18.41 0.99
C MET A 6 3.07 -17.64 2.31
N LEU A 7 4.12 -17.66 3.13
CA LEU A 7 4.18 -16.87 4.36
C LEU A 7 4.17 -15.36 4.03
N MET A 8 4.98 -14.92 3.07
CA MET A 8 5.00 -13.53 2.62
C MET A 8 3.64 -13.07 2.07
N HIS A 9 2.93 -13.94 1.35
CA HIS A 9 1.56 -13.68 0.88
C HIS A 9 0.63 -13.43 2.06
N ARG A 10 0.60 -14.35 3.04
CA ARG A 10 -0.21 -14.19 4.25
C ARG A 10 0.12 -12.92 5.02
N ILE A 11 1.41 -12.60 5.19
CA ILE A 11 1.86 -11.37 5.84
C ILE A 11 1.37 -10.16 5.06
N THR A 12 1.47 -10.18 3.74
CA THR A 12 1.02 -9.08 2.87
C THR A 12 -0.50 -8.86 3.00
N ILE A 13 -1.29 -9.94 2.98
CA ILE A 13 -2.74 -9.87 3.19
C ILE A 13 -3.07 -9.37 4.60
N PHE A 14 -2.34 -9.81 5.62
CA PHE A 14 -2.52 -9.36 7.00
C PHE A 14 -2.19 -7.87 7.15
N VAL A 15 -1.05 -7.41 6.65
CA VAL A 15 -0.67 -5.99 6.64
C VAL A 15 -1.72 -5.17 5.90
N ASN A 16 -2.19 -5.64 4.75
CA ASN A 16 -3.27 -4.98 4.04
C ASN A 16 -4.56 -4.88 4.88
N TRP A 17 -4.92 -5.95 5.61
CA TRP A 17 -6.07 -5.95 6.52
C TRP A 17 -5.91 -4.94 7.66
N ILE A 18 -4.71 -4.81 8.25
CA ILE A 18 -4.40 -3.78 9.26
C ILE A 18 -4.75 -2.42 8.67
N PHE A 19 -4.25 -2.10 7.49
CA PHE A 19 -4.43 -0.80 6.83
C PHE A 19 -5.79 -0.62 6.15
N LYS A 20 -6.69 -1.61 6.21
CA LYS A 20 -8.03 -1.55 5.61
C LYS A 20 -8.90 -0.44 6.22
N SER A 21 -8.93 -0.35 7.55
CA SER A 21 -9.80 0.56 8.31
C SER A 21 -9.05 1.20 9.48
N PHE A 22 -9.61 2.29 10.03
CA PHE A 22 -9.10 2.90 11.26
C PHE A 22 -9.07 1.90 12.41
N PHE A 23 -10.17 1.17 12.62
CA PHE A 23 -10.33 0.24 13.72
C PHE A 23 -9.31 -0.90 13.68
N ASN A 24 -9.05 -1.46 12.49
CA ASN A 24 -8.07 -2.53 12.32
C ASN A 24 -6.65 -2.05 12.66
N ARG A 25 -6.27 -0.85 12.19
CA ARG A 25 -4.98 -0.23 12.55
C ARG A 25 -4.88 -0.01 14.05
N PHE A 26 -5.93 0.55 14.64
CA PHE A 26 -5.99 0.88 16.05
C PHE A 26 -5.78 -0.36 16.92
N ILE A 27 -6.58 -1.41 16.70
CA ILE A 27 -6.46 -2.67 17.45
C ILE A 27 -5.08 -3.29 17.25
N SER A 28 -4.57 -3.30 16.01
CA SER A 28 -3.30 -3.97 15.72
C SER A 28 -2.12 -3.27 16.40
N ILE A 29 -2.10 -1.93 16.38
CA ILE A 29 -1.07 -1.14 17.06
C ILE A 29 -1.22 -1.30 18.58
N PHE A 30 -2.44 -1.20 19.10
CA PHE A 30 -2.72 -1.32 20.53
C PHE A 30 -2.32 -2.69 21.08
N ALA A 31 -2.73 -3.77 20.42
CA ALA A 31 -2.37 -5.13 20.81
C ALA A 31 -0.85 -5.34 20.77
N PHE A 32 -0.18 -4.86 19.71
CA PHE A 32 1.27 -4.97 19.59
C PHE A 32 1.99 -4.25 20.74
N LEU A 33 1.61 -2.99 21.01
CA LEU A 33 2.22 -2.19 22.08
C LEU A 33 1.93 -2.77 23.46
N ILE A 34 0.73 -3.29 23.70
CA ILE A 34 0.39 -3.97 24.96
C ILE A 34 1.24 -5.22 25.16
N ILE A 35 1.36 -6.08 24.15
CA ILE A 35 2.17 -7.31 24.25
C ILE A 35 3.62 -6.95 24.56
N LEU A 36 4.17 -5.95 23.87
CA LEU A 36 5.54 -5.48 24.11
C LEU A 36 5.71 -4.94 25.54
N TYR A 37 4.73 -4.17 26.02
CA TYR A 37 4.74 -3.61 27.36
C TYR A 37 4.69 -4.70 28.45
N ILE A 38 3.80 -5.68 28.32
CA ILE A 38 3.64 -6.78 29.30
C ILE A 38 4.92 -7.61 29.43
N ILE A 39 5.69 -7.78 28.36
CA ILE A 39 6.94 -8.53 28.38
C ILE A 39 8.02 -7.82 29.22
N ILE A 40 7.99 -6.49 29.30
CA ILE A 40 9.10 -5.68 29.81
C ILE A 40 8.81 -5.08 31.18
N PHE A 41 7.55 -4.73 31.47
CA PHE A 41 7.19 -3.93 32.65
C PHE A 41 6.09 -4.58 33.51
N PRO A 42 6.10 -4.33 34.83
CA PRO A 42 4.96 -4.64 35.69
C PRO A 42 3.75 -3.76 35.33
N TYR A 43 2.53 -4.30 35.45
CA TYR A 43 1.30 -3.63 35.02
C TYR A 43 1.02 -2.32 35.77
N SER A 44 0.78 -1.24 35.02
CA SER A 44 0.25 0.05 35.49
C SER A 44 -0.90 0.56 34.62
N THR A 45 -2.00 0.97 35.24
CA THR A 45 -3.20 1.48 34.56
C THR A 45 -2.91 2.75 33.73
N ILE A 46 -2.03 3.63 34.21
CA ILE A 46 -1.68 4.88 33.53
C ILE A 46 -0.97 4.57 32.19
N GLU A 47 -0.07 3.59 32.20
CA GLU A 47 0.69 3.21 31.01
C GLU A 47 -0.20 2.57 29.95
N ILE A 48 -1.21 1.78 30.34
CA ILE A 48 -2.22 1.24 29.42
C ILE A 48 -3.02 2.37 28.75
N ILE A 49 -3.41 3.41 29.49
CA ILE A 49 -4.10 4.58 28.93
C ILE A 49 -3.21 5.30 27.93
N LEU A 50 -1.92 5.47 28.23
CA LEU A 50 -0.97 6.08 27.30
C LEU A 50 -0.81 5.25 26.01
N ILE A 51 -0.71 3.92 26.13
CA ILE A 51 -0.65 3.01 24.97
C ILE A 51 -1.91 3.13 24.11
N PHE A 52 -3.08 3.24 24.73
CA PHE A 52 -4.35 3.48 24.03
C PHE A 52 -4.30 4.78 23.23
N LEU A 53 -3.90 5.89 23.87
CA LEU A 53 -3.85 7.20 23.22
C LEU A 53 -2.85 7.24 22.07
N ILE A 54 -1.66 6.67 22.25
CA ILE A 54 -0.64 6.55 21.19
C ILE A 54 -1.21 5.76 20.00
N SER A 55 -1.85 4.62 20.27
CA SER A 55 -2.45 3.77 19.24
C SER A 55 -3.55 4.50 18.45
N PHE A 56 -4.37 5.28 19.15
CA PHE A 56 -5.44 6.09 18.56
C PHE A 56 -4.86 7.18 17.64
N ILE A 57 -3.90 7.96 18.14
CA ILE A 57 -3.23 9.02 17.40
C ILE A 57 -2.52 8.44 16.18
N SER A 58 -1.76 7.36 16.33
CA SER A 58 -1.09 6.71 15.19
C SER A 58 -2.09 6.27 14.12
N SER A 59 -3.26 5.77 14.52
CA SER A 59 -4.28 5.24 13.60
C SER A 59 -5.02 6.31 12.80
N ILE A 60 -5.22 7.52 13.37
CA ILE A 60 -5.87 8.65 12.70
C ILE A 60 -4.96 9.31 11.66
N THR A 61 -3.63 9.16 11.79
CA THR A 61 -2.69 9.74 10.81
C THR A 61 -2.81 9.15 9.40
N THR A 62 -3.47 8.00 9.23
CA THR A 62 -3.63 7.37 7.92
C THR A 62 -5.09 7.42 7.49
N VAL A 63 -5.37 7.95 6.30
CA VAL A 63 -6.70 7.99 5.72
C VAL A 63 -6.75 7.19 4.42
N ARG A 64 -7.86 6.50 4.18
CA ARG A 64 -8.10 5.82 2.92
C ARG A 64 -8.57 6.83 1.87
N VAL A 65 -7.87 6.87 0.73
CA VAL A 65 -8.14 7.82 -0.35
C VAL A 65 -8.67 7.15 -1.61
N GLY A 66 -8.69 5.82 -1.67
CA GLY A 66 -9.32 5.05 -2.74
C GLY A 66 -9.39 3.57 -2.38
N SER A 67 -9.85 2.74 -3.32
CA SER A 67 -9.89 1.29 -3.12
C SER A 67 -8.47 0.73 -2.98
N ASN A 68 -7.47 1.35 -3.61
CA ASN A 68 -6.11 0.83 -3.65
C ASN A 68 -5.10 1.64 -2.85
N LEU A 69 -5.52 2.72 -2.19
CA LEU A 69 -4.60 3.74 -1.70
C LEU A 69 -4.95 4.25 -0.31
N ASN A 70 -3.91 4.37 0.51
CA ASN A 70 -3.92 5.08 1.77
C ASN A 70 -2.94 6.26 1.71
N LEU A 71 -3.30 7.35 2.39
CA LEU A 71 -2.49 8.55 2.54
C LEU A 71 -2.14 8.74 4.01
N ASN A 72 -0.86 8.93 4.30
CA ASN A 72 -0.42 9.42 5.59
C ASN A 72 -0.58 10.96 5.64
N LEU A 73 -1.44 11.44 6.54
CA LEU A 73 -1.76 12.83 6.78
C LEU A 73 -0.65 13.62 7.47
N VAL A 74 0.40 13.00 7.97
CA VAL A 74 1.55 13.73 8.52
C VAL A 74 2.59 13.97 7.43
N THR A 75 3.03 12.89 6.77
CA THR A 75 4.14 12.92 5.82
C THR A 75 3.71 13.28 4.39
N GLY A 76 2.42 13.12 4.07
CA GLY A 76 1.90 13.18 2.71
C GLY A 76 2.27 11.95 1.87
N THR A 77 2.76 10.87 2.49
CA THR A 77 3.13 9.64 1.77
C THR A 77 1.90 8.83 1.41
N LEU A 78 1.81 8.46 0.13
CA LEU A 78 0.78 7.57 -0.42
C LEU A 78 1.34 6.16 -0.50
N ASN A 79 0.58 5.18 -0.01
CA ASN A 79 0.94 3.77 -0.01
C ASN A 79 -0.17 2.92 -0.64
N MET A 80 0.21 1.85 -1.33
CA MET A 80 -0.74 0.88 -1.88
C MET A 80 -1.34 0.02 -0.77
N CYS A 81 -2.67 -0.08 -0.74
CA CYS A 81 -3.44 -0.90 0.17
C CYS A 81 -4.83 -1.15 -0.40
N LEU A 82 -5.14 -2.40 -0.73
CA LEU A 82 -6.41 -2.81 -1.33
C LEU A 82 -7.52 -2.93 -0.29
N LEU A 83 -8.66 -2.28 -0.52
CA LEU A 83 -9.84 -2.40 0.33
C LEU A 83 -10.44 -3.82 0.24
N ASN A 84 -10.49 -4.34 -0.97
CA ASN A 84 -11.04 -5.66 -1.29
C ASN A 84 -10.13 -6.43 -2.25
N PRO A 85 -9.09 -7.15 -1.75
CA PRO A 85 -8.23 -7.98 -2.61
C PRO A 85 -9.01 -8.97 -3.48
N LYS A 86 -10.17 -9.44 -3.00
CA LYS A 86 -11.00 -10.40 -3.72
C LYS A 86 -11.52 -9.91 -5.07
N GLU A 87 -11.59 -8.59 -5.30
CA GLU A 87 -11.96 -8.05 -6.61
C GLU A 87 -10.89 -8.30 -7.67
N TYR A 88 -9.62 -8.23 -7.27
CA TYR A 88 -8.49 -8.57 -8.14
C TYR A 88 -8.38 -10.08 -8.36
N TRP A 89 -8.67 -10.86 -7.32
CA TRP A 89 -8.58 -12.32 -7.33
C TRP A 89 -9.59 -13.04 -8.24
N LYS A 90 -10.55 -12.30 -8.80
CA LYS A 90 -11.48 -12.80 -9.83
C LYS A 90 -10.78 -13.05 -11.16
N TYR A 91 -9.66 -12.37 -11.39
CA TYR A 91 -8.86 -12.50 -12.59
C TYR A 91 -7.64 -13.35 -12.32
N ASN A 92 -7.21 -14.13 -13.31
CA ASN A 92 -5.92 -14.80 -13.25
C ASN A 92 -4.80 -13.76 -13.45
N TYR A 93 -3.89 -13.64 -12.49
CA TYR A 93 -2.84 -12.62 -12.52
C TYR A 93 -1.87 -12.78 -13.69
N ILE A 94 -1.63 -14.02 -14.12
CA ILE A 94 -0.74 -14.35 -15.22
C ILE A 94 -1.43 -14.10 -16.56
N ASP A 95 -2.63 -14.65 -16.72
CA ASP A 95 -3.33 -14.68 -18.02
C ASP A 95 -4.10 -13.38 -18.31
N GLU A 96 -4.57 -12.67 -17.28
CA GLU A 96 -5.43 -11.49 -17.39
C GLU A 96 -4.78 -10.22 -16.83
N LYS A 97 -3.45 -10.14 -16.90
CA LYS A 97 -2.65 -9.04 -16.37
C LYS A 97 -3.13 -7.67 -16.85
N ASP A 98 -3.56 -7.53 -18.09
CA ASP A 98 -4.01 -6.26 -18.66
C ASP A 98 -5.31 -5.75 -18.03
N LYS A 99 -6.24 -6.66 -17.70
CA LYS A 99 -7.48 -6.30 -16.98
C LYS A 99 -7.16 -5.81 -15.57
N ILE A 100 -6.27 -6.51 -14.87
CA ILE A 100 -5.79 -6.12 -13.54
C ILE A 100 -5.09 -4.76 -13.59
N ALA A 101 -4.22 -4.56 -14.59
CA ALA A 101 -3.47 -3.32 -14.78
C ALA A 101 -4.41 -2.14 -15.07
N GLN A 102 -5.42 -2.33 -15.91
CA GLN A 102 -6.41 -1.30 -16.21
C GLN A 102 -7.27 -0.97 -14.98
N TYR A 103 -7.80 -1.98 -14.28
CA TYR A 103 -8.57 -1.75 -13.06
C TYR A 103 -7.73 -1.05 -11.97
N PHE A 104 -6.47 -1.45 -11.83
CA PHE A 104 -5.53 -0.78 -10.92
C PHE A 104 -5.28 0.67 -11.32
N LYS A 105 -5.07 0.96 -12.61
CA LYS A 105 -4.81 2.30 -13.14
C LYS A 105 -5.94 3.26 -12.78
N ASP A 106 -7.18 2.87 -13.05
CA ASP A 106 -8.35 3.74 -12.87
C ASP A 106 -8.55 4.09 -11.39
N GLU A 107 -8.52 3.08 -10.51
CA GLU A 107 -8.61 3.27 -9.05
C GLU A 107 -7.44 4.09 -8.48
N PHE A 108 -6.24 3.97 -9.06
CA PHE A 108 -5.08 4.74 -8.62
C PHE A 108 -5.22 6.21 -9.01
N ILE A 109 -5.68 6.51 -10.23
CA ILE A 109 -5.92 7.88 -10.69
C ILE A 109 -6.97 8.55 -9.81
N GLU A 110 -8.10 7.89 -9.55
CA GLU A 110 -9.13 8.41 -8.66
C GLU A 110 -8.57 8.67 -7.26
N GLY A 111 -7.83 7.71 -6.71
CA GLY A 111 -7.26 7.83 -5.38
C GLY A 111 -6.24 8.96 -5.25
N LEU A 112 -5.44 9.23 -6.29
CA LEU A 112 -4.53 10.39 -6.32
C LEU A 112 -5.29 11.72 -6.31
N LEU A 113 -6.34 11.84 -7.11
CA LEU A 113 -7.17 13.04 -7.18
C LEU A 113 -7.87 13.28 -5.83
N LYS A 114 -8.40 12.23 -5.20
CA LYS A 114 -9.00 12.31 -3.86
C LYS A 114 -7.97 12.65 -2.79
N ALA A 115 -6.76 12.08 -2.85
CA ALA A 115 -5.67 12.42 -1.92
C ALA A 115 -5.32 13.91 -1.93
N SER A 116 -5.45 14.59 -3.08
CA SER A 116 -5.17 16.02 -3.22
C SER A 116 -6.12 16.93 -2.42
N LYS A 117 -7.28 16.40 -2.01
CA LYS A 117 -8.23 17.09 -1.13
C LYS A 117 -7.70 17.18 0.30
N TYR A 118 -6.92 16.19 0.73
CA TYR A 118 -6.34 16.12 2.09
C TYR A 118 -4.95 16.77 2.17
N LYS A 119 -4.15 16.65 1.11
CA LYS A 119 -2.78 17.16 1.08
C LYS A 119 -2.46 17.88 -0.21
N ARG A 120 -1.89 19.09 -0.07
CA ARG A 120 -1.37 19.86 -1.21
C ARG A 120 -0.18 19.17 -1.89
N THR A 121 0.63 18.44 -1.13
CA THR A 121 1.80 17.71 -1.63
C THR A 121 1.66 16.24 -1.26
N ILE A 122 1.71 15.38 -2.26
CA ILE A 122 1.67 13.92 -2.12
C ILE A 122 3.02 13.37 -2.54
N LYS A 123 3.52 12.36 -1.83
CA LYS A 123 4.79 11.69 -2.11
C LYS A 123 4.54 10.19 -2.25
N MET A 124 5.24 9.52 -3.15
CA MET A 124 5.20 8.05 -3.23
C MET A 124 6.51 7.49 -3.78
N GLY A 125 6.87 6.29 -3.32
CA GLY A 125 7.79 5.42 -4.02
C GLY A 125 7.00 4.57 -5.03
N THR A 126 7.50 4.44 -6.25
CA THR A 126 6.81 3.68 -7.31
C THR A 126 7.79 3.12 -8.33
N HIS A 127 7.27 2.54 -9.41
CA HIS A 127 8.03 1.93 -10.49
C HIS A 127 7.64 2.50 -11.86
N LYS A 128 8.45 2.17 -12.88
CA LYS A 128 8.32 2.67 -14.26
C LYS A 128 6.89 2.65 -14.82
N TRP A 129 6.19 1.53 -14.67
CA TRP A 129 4.84 1.39 -15.23
C TRP A 129 3.84 2.43 -14.68
N VAL A 130 3.91 2.77 -13.39
CA VAL A 130 3.04 3.81 -12.79
C VAL A 130 3.39 5.19 -13.35
N VAL A 131 4.67 5.48 -13.55
CA VAL A 131 5.10 6.73 -14.18
C VAL A 131 4.52 6.87 -15.58
N GLU A 132 4.66 5.81 -16.38
CA GLU A 132 4.28 5.81 -17.80
C GLU A 132 2.76 5.78 -18.01
N ASN A 133 2.01 5.07 -17.18
CA ASN A 133 0.59 4.80 -17.42
C ASN A 133 -0.36 5.61 -16.54
N ILE A 134 0.08 6.04 -15.35
CA ILE A 134 -0.75 6.79 -14.40
C ILE A 134 -0.31 8.25 -14.34
N LEU A 135 0.97 8.52 -14.08
CA LEU A 135 1.43 9.90 -13.89
C LEU A 135 1.45 10.71 -15.18
N ASN A 136 1.60 10.03 -16.32
CA ASN A 136 1.51 10.64 -17.63
C ASN A 136 0.07 10.87 -18.12
N HIS A 137 -0.93 10.37 -17.40
CA HIS A 137 -2.33 10.57 -17.75
C HIS A 137 -2.72 12.05 -17.70
N GLU A 138 -3.50 12.50 -18.69
CA GLU A 138 -3.88 13.92 -18.86
C GLU A 138 -4.54 14.50 -17.59
N GLN A 139 -5.44 13.72 -16.99
CA GLN A 139 -6.12 14.12 -15.76
C GLN A 139 -5.14 14.33 -14.57
N ILE A 140 -4.04 13.58 -14.50
CA ILE A 140 -3.04 13.77 -13.45
C ILE A 140 -2.16 14.98 -13.77
N LYS A 141 -1.68 15.10 -15.02
CA LYS A 141 -0.86 16.25 -15.45
C LYS A 141 -1.57 17.60 -15.28
N SER A 142 -2.87 17.66 -15.57
CA SER A 142 -3.66 18.89 -15.42
C SER A 142 -3.91 19.30 -13.96
N ASN A 143 -3.84 18.37 -13.00
CA ASN A 143 -4.13 18.64 -11.59
C ASN A 143 -2.87 18.78 -10.71
N PHE A 144 -1.71 18.31 -11.19
CA PHE A 144 -0.48 18.26 -10.39
C PHE A 144 0.75 18.76 -11.16
N ASN A 145 1.59 19.53 -10.46
CA ASN A 145 2.99 19.71 -10.84
C ASN A 145 3.78 18.49 -10.32
N ILE A 146 4.32 17.70 -11.24
CA ILE A 146 4.95 16.39 -10.97
C ILE A 146 6.47 16.52 -10.97
N SER A 147 7.12 16.04 -9.90
CA SER A 147 8.57 15.86 -9.85
C SER A 147 8.89 14.39 -9.66
N ILE A 148 9.70 13.83 -10.56
CA ILE A 148 10.08 12.41 -10.58
C ILE A 148 11.59 12.32 -10.44
N LYS A 149 12.06 11.46 -9.55
CA LYS A 149 13.48 11.15 -9.38
C LYS A 149 13.67 9.64 -9.39
N GLU A 150 14.54 9.15 -10.26
CA GLU A 150 14.91 7.74 -10.29
C GLU A 150 15.69 7.36 -9.03
N ILE A 151 15.42 6.17 -8.51
CA ILE A 151 16.12 5.58 -7.38
C ILE A 151 17.26 4.74 -7.95
N LYS A 152 18.50 5.02 -7.53
CA LYS A 152 19.71 4.31 -8.02
C LYS A 152 19.69 2.80 -7.76
N LYS A 153 18.87 2.34 -6.82
CA LYS A 153 18.74 0.92 -6.46
C LYS A 153 17.46 0.35 -7.07
N PRO A 154 17.52 -0.86 -7.66
CA PRO A 154 16.33 -1.55 -8.11
C PRO A 154 15.39 -1.81 -6.94
N ILE A 155 14.09 -1.80 -7.23
CA ILE A 155 13.04 -2.13 -6.26
C ILE A 155 12.38 -3.46 -6.62
N LYS A 156 11.96 -4.17 -5.58
CA LYS A 156 11.13 -5.38 -5.70
C LYS A 156 9.71 -5.02 -5.35
N LEU A 157 8.76 -5.46 -6.17
CA LEU A 157 7.33 -5.21 -5.97
C LEU A 157 6.62 -6.43 -5.36
N THR A 158 7.33 -7.19 -4.52
CA THR A 158 6.86 -8.47 -4.03
C THR A 158 5.52 -8.33 -3.31
N SER A 159 5.39 -7.37 -2.40
CA SER A 159 4.13 -7.10 -1.68
C SER A 159 2.99 -6.66 -2.61
N GLU A 160 3.29 -5.77 -3.56
CA GLU A 160 2.33 -5.19 -4.48
C GLU A 160 1.80 -6.21 -5.48
N ILE A 161 2.60 -7.23 -5.80
CA ILE A 161 2.19 -8.36 -6.63
C ILE A 161 1.41 -9.37 -5.79
N LEU A 162 1.94 -9.77 -4.63
CA LEU A 162 1.32 -10.82 -3.80
C LEU A 162 -0.08 -10.44 -3.30
N ILE A 163 -0.33 -9.16 -3.05
CA ILE A 163 -1.65 -8.68 -2.63
C ILE A 163 -2.73 -8.85 -3.73
N LEU A 164 -2.32 -8.87 -5.00
CA LEU A 164 -3.21 -8.99 -6.17
C LEU A 164 -3.53 -10.45 -6.53
N ILE A 165 -2.83 -11.42 -5.93
CA ILE A 165 -2.90 -12.84 -6.29
C ILE A 165 -3.68 -13.61 -5.23
N ASN A 166 -4.56 -14.52 -5.67
CA ASN A 166 -5.29 -15.39 -4.76
C ASN A 166 -4.41 -16.57 -4.27
N GLN A 167 -4.74 -17.16 -3.12
CA GLN A 167 -3.87 -18.19 -2.52
C GLN A 167 -3.78 -19.48 -3.33
N GLU A 168 -4.83 -19.84 -4.09
CA GLU A 168 -4.86 -21.06 -4.90
C GLU A 168 -3.98 -20.91 -6.14
N GLU A 169 -4.12 -19.78 -6.84
CA GLU A 169 -3.27 -19.38 -7.95
C GLU A 169 -1.79 -19.33 -7.53
N LEU A 170 -1.49 -18.78 -6.34
CA LEU A 170 -0.14 -18.81 -5.80
C LEU A 170 0.41 -20.23 -5.64
N LYS A 171 -0.43 -21.20 -5.27
CA LYS A 171 0.00 -22.60 -5.11
C LYS A 171 0.23 -23.30 -6.44
N LEU A 172 -0.65 -23.04 -7.42
CA LEU A 172 -0.61 -23.64 -8.75
C LEU A 172 0.55 -23.07 -9.58
N ASN A 173 0.71 -21.75 -9.58
CA ASN A 173 1.68 -21.03 -10.41
C ASN A 173 2.91 -20.54 -9.62
N TYR A 174 3.27 -21.27 -8.56
CA TYR A 174 4.27 -20.84 -7.59
C TYR A 174 5.58 -20.39 -8.23
N GLN A 175 6.11 -21.16 -9.18
CA GLN A 175 7.43 -20.90 -9.77
C GLN A 175 7.42 -19.60 -10.58
N THR A 176 6.41 -19.43 -11.44
CA THR A 176 6.20 -18.22 -12.24
C THR A 176 6.01 -16.99 -11.35
N ILE A 177 5.18 -17.09 -10.30
CA ILE A 177 4.96 -15.96 -9.38
C ILE A 177 6.22 -15.64 -8.58
N LYS A 178 6.99 -16.65 -8.18
CA LYS A 178 8.28 -16.45 -7.52
C LYS A 178 9.26 -15.69 -8.41
N GLU A 179 9.30 -15.99 -9.70
CA GLU A 179 10.16 -15.29 -10.67
C GLU A 179 9.69 -13.84 -10.85
N ILE A 180 8.39 -13.63 -11.06
CA ILE A 180 7.80 -12.29 -11.23
C ILE A 180 8.04 -11.42 -9.98
N THR A 181 7.86 -11.97 -8.77
CA THR A 181 8.03 -11.24 -7.50
C THR A 181 9.49 -10.92 -7.16
N ASN A 182 10.44 -11.71 -7.68
CA ASN A 182 11.87 -11.44 -7.54
C ASN A 182 12.43 -10.53 -8.64
N SER A 183 11.66 -10.27 -9.70
CA SER A 183 12.07 -9.35 -10.75
C SER A 183 12.34 -7.96 -10.19
N GLU A 184 13.53 -7.46 -10.49
CA GLU A 184 13.96 -6.13 -10.12
C GLU A 184 13.45 -5.11 -11.14
N ARG A 185 12.97 -3.98 -10.66
CA ARG A 185 12.42 -2.91 -11.49
C ARG A 185 13.07 -1.58 -11.15
N VAL A 186 13.15 -0.70 -12.13
CA VAL A 186 13.58 0.69 -11.92
C VAL A 186 12.57 1.38 -11.00
N GLY A 187 13.07 1.87 -9.86
CA GLY A 187 12.28 2.57 -8.86
C GLY A 187 12.32 4.07 -9.05
N TYR A 188 11.26 4.75 -8.62
CA TYR A 188 11.12 6.20 -8.68
C TYR A 188 10.57 6.73 -7.36
N THR A 189 11.08 7.88 -6.94
CA THR A 189 10.43 8.73 -5.94
C THR A 189 9.69 9.84 -6.67
N VAL A 190 8.40 9.97 -6.38
CA VAL A 190 7.52 10.94 -7.03
C VAL A 190 6.97 11.90 -5.99
N LYS A 191 6.96 13.19 -6.34
CA LYS A 191 6.32 14.26 -5.58
C LYS A 191 5.31 14.97 -6.47
N LEU A 192 4.04 14.94 -6.07
CA LEU A 192 2.93 15.60 -6.74
C LEU A 192 2.52 16.82 -5.93
N ARG A 193 2.52 18.02 -6.54
CA ARG A 193 2.02 19.24 -5.90
C ARG A 193 0.77 19.72 -6.62
N ARG A 194 -0.35 19.82 -5.91
CA ARG A 194 -1.63 20.29 -6.48
C ARG A 194 -1.45 21.68 -7.10
N VAL A 195 -1.88 21.84 -8.35
CA VAL A 195 -1.93 23.14 -9.02
C VAL A 195 -2.96 24.00 -8.27
N ARG A 196 -2.59 25.25 -7.93
CA ARG A 196 -3.58 26.20 -7.40
C ARG A 196 -4.37 26.69 -8.61
N LYS A 197 -5.66 26.33 -8.67
CA LYS A 197 -6.64 27.13 -9.39
C LYS A 197 -7.01 28.31 -8.52
#